data_AF-A0A964KDE4-F1
#
_entry.id   AF-A0A964KDE4-F1
#
_cell.length_a   1.000
_cell.length_b   1.000
_cell.length_c   1.000
_cell.angle_alpha   90.00
_cell.angle_beta   90.00
_cell.angle_gamma   90.00
#
_symmetry.space_group_name_H-M   'P 1'
#
loop_
_entity.id
_entity.type
_entity.pdbx_description
1 polymer ?
#
loop_
_entity_poly.entity_id
_entity_poly.type
_entity_poly.pdbx_seq_one_letter_code
_entity_poly.pdbx_strand_id
1 'polypeptide(L)'
;MTAGRVRPLEVFGYTAEPDPGFAARLPLATAEQRYLFHGDDYTAFPRLAAFEQVAAQAGKNIKLERTFYERSGTPVFMVYSVE
;
A
#
# COMPACT_ATOMS: atom_id res chain seq x y z
N MET A 1 19.79 -7.06 -3.07
CA MET A 1 19.04 -6.91 -4.35
C MET A 1 18.17 -8.14 -4.58
N THR A 2 16.96 -7.99 -5.09
CA THR A 2 15.99 -9.11 -5.28
C THR A 2 16.28 -10.01 -6.49
N ALA A 3 17.34 -9.73 -7.26
CA ALA A 3 17.65 -10.40 -8.54
C ALA A 3 16.48 -10.39 -9.54
N GLY A 4 15.68 -9.31 -9.55
CA GLY A 4 14.52 -9.16 -10.44
C GLY A 4 13.27 -9.92 -10.01
N ARG A 5 13.30 -10.65 -8.89
CA ARG A 5 12.12 -11.35 -8.33
C ARG A 5 11.03 -10.41 -7.82
N VAL A 6 11.38 -9.17 -7.51
CA VAL A 6 10.44 -8.13 -7.09
C VAL A 6 10.67 -6.92 -7.98
N ARG A 7 9.58 -6.43 -8.59
CA ARG A 7 9.55 -5.21 -9.40
C ARG A 7 8.64 -4.20 -8.69
N PRO A 8 9.19 -3.32 -7.84
CA PRO A 8 8.37 -2.34 -7.14
C PRO A 8 7.78 -1.36 -8.15
N LEU A 9 6.48 -1.08 -8.01
CA LEU A 9 5.79 -0.03 -8.74
C LEU A 9 5.45 1.06 -7.74
N GLU A 10 5.87 2.28 -8.02
CA GLU A 10 5.49 3.45 -7.21
C GLU A 10 4.13 3.97 -7.68
N VAL A 11 3.12 3.81 -6.82
CA VAL A 11 1.71 4.16 -7.12
C VAL A 11 1.26 5.40 -6.32
N PHE A 12 2.11 5.89 -5.41
CA PHE A 12 1.75 6.87 -4.36
C PHE A 12 1.42 8.26 -4.92
N GLY A 13 2.28 8.79 -5.80
CA GLY A 13 2.18 10.19 -6.25
C GLY A 13 2.45 11.21 -5.14
N TYR A 14 2.60 12.50 -5.50
CA TYR A 14 2.99 13.59 -4.58
C TYR A 14 1.85 14.59 -4.29
N THR A 15 0.60 14.16 -4.41
CA THR A 15 -0.57 15.03 -4.18
C THR A 15 -1.21 14.74 -2.82
N ALA A 16 -1.70 15.80 -2.17
CA ALA A 16 -2.37 15.67 -0.86
C ALA A 16 -3.62 14.78 -0.94
N GLU A 17 -4.48 15.05 -1.92
CA GLU A 17 -5.64 14.21 -2.22
C GLU A 17 -5.23 13.06 -3.16
N PRO A 18 -5.77 11.84 -2.97
CA PRO A 18 -5.72 10.82 -4.01
C PRO A 18 -6.43 11.35 -5.24
N ASP A 19 -5.66 11.63 -6.30
CA ASP A 19 -6.25 12.04 -7.57
C ASP A 19 -7.17 10.91 -8.09
N PRO A 20 -8.17 11.22 -8.94
CA PRO A 20 -9.05 10.20 -9.53
C PRO A 20 -8.29 9.09 -10.29
N GLY A 21 -7.05 9.34 -10.69
CA GLY A 21 -6.16 8.36 -11.31
C GLY A 21 -5.50 7.40 -10.32
N PHE A 22 -5.54 7.64 -9.01
CA PHE A 22 -4.97 6.75 -8.00
C PHE A 22 -5.59 5.35 -8.06
N ALA A 23 -6.92 5.28 -8.15
CA ALA A 23 -7.63 4.01 -8.33
C ALA A 23 -7.25 3.32 -9.66
N ALA A 24 -7.11 4.09 -10.73
CA ALA A 24 -6.71 3.56 -12.04
C ALA A 24 -5.26 3.04 -12.07
N ARG A 25 -4.39 3.56 -11.19
CA ARG A 25 -2.99 3.14 -11.05
C ARG A 25 -2.79 2.01 -10.04
N LEU A 26 -3.83 1.56 -9.34
CA LEU A 26 -3.79 0.45 -8.39
C LEU A 26 -4.19 -0.86 -9.10
N PRO A 27 -3.24 -1.62 -9.67
CA PRO A 27 -3.56 -2.94 -10.17
C PRO A 27 -3.87 -3.84 -8.98
N LEU A 28 -5.14 -4.08 -8.69
CA LEU A 28 -5.59 -5.09 -7.72
C LEU A 28 -5.50 -6.50 -8.33
N ALA A 29 -4.37 -6.84 -8.92
CA ALA A 29 -4.31 -7.84 -10.00
C ALA A 29 -4.31 -9.29 -9.49
N THR A 30 -3.61 -9.60 -8.39
CA THR A 30 -3.34 -10.99 -8.01
C THR A 30 -3.17 -11.18 -6.49
N ALA A 31 -3.41 -12.41 -5.99
CA ALA A 31 -3.24 -12.76 -4.58
C ALA A 31 -1.76 -12.77 -4.13
N GLU A 32 -0.83 -12.83 -5.09
CA GLU A 32 0.62 -12.76 -4.88
C GLU A 32 1.12 -11.32 -4.73
N GLN A 33 0.32 -10.33 -5.12
CA GLN A 33 0.73 -8.93 -5.06
C GLN A 33 0.76 -8.43 -3.62
N ARG A 34 1.77 -7.61 -3.32
CA ARG A 34 1.96 -7.00 -2.00
C ARG A 34 2.04 -5.48 -2.16
N TYR A 35 1.40 -4.79 -1.22
CA TYR A 35 1.34 -3.33 -1.17
C TYR A 35 2.10 -2.88 0.05
N LEU A 36 3.07 -1.98 -0.15
CA LEU A 36 3.90 -1.44 0.90
C LEU A 36 3.46 -0.01 1.20
N PHE A 37 3.16 0.26 2.47
CA PHE A 37 2.82 1.58 2.96
C PHE A 37 3.85 2.01 4.01
N HIS A 38 4.10 3.31 4.11
CA HIS A 38 4.74 3.89 5.28
C HIS A 38 3.74 3.91 6.45
N GLY A 39 4.26 3.80 7.67
CA GLY A 39 3.49 4.06 8.88
C GLY A 39 3.03 5.52 8.96
N ASP A 40 1.99 5.77 9.76
CA ASP A 40 1.30 7.06 9.82
C ASP A 40 2.24 8.21 10.19
N ASP A 41 3.19 7.98 11.10
CA ASP A 41 4.19 8.97 11.52
C ASP A 41 5.25 9.27 10.43
N TYR A 42 5.32 8.45 9.38
CA TYR A 42 6.30 8.53 8.30
C TYR A 42 5.67 8.82 6.93
N THR A 43 4.37 9.11 6.88
CA THR A 43 3.68 9.46 5.63
C THR A 43 3.21 10.90 5.63
N ALA A 44 3.59 11.66 4.60
CA ALA A 44 3.04 13.00 4.39
C ALA A 44 1.61 12.96 3.82
N PHE A 45 1.27 11.88 3.12
CA PHE A 45 0.00 11.72 2.41
C PHE A 45 -0.59 10.34 2.73
N PRO A 46 -1.47 10.20 3.73
CA PRO A 46 -2.04 8.92 4.10
C PRO A 46 -2.96 8.40 2.98
N ARG A 47 -2.68 7.18 2.48
CA ARG A 47 -3.44 6.55 1.39
C ARG A 47 -4.09 5.23 1.78
N LEU A 48 -3.95 4.79 3.03
CA LEU A 48 -4.48 3.51 3.48
C LEU A 48 -6.01 3.45 3.36
N ALA A 49 -6.72 4.48 3.87
CA ALA A 49 -8.18 4.54 3.76
C ALA A 49 -8.67 4.58 2.30
N ALA A 50 -7.98 5.30 1.42
CA ALA A 50 -8.31 5.32 0.00
C ALA A 50 -8.06 3.94 -0.66
N PHE A 51 -6.98 3.25 -0.29
CA PHE A 51 -6.70 1.90 -0.73
C PHE A 51 -7.77 0.90 -0.26
N GLU A 52 -8.21 0.98 1.00
CA GLU A 52 -9.33 0.19 1.54
C GLU A 52 -10.60 0.40 0.73
N GLN A 53 -10.95 1.66 0.43
CA GLN A 53 -12.12 1.97 -0.38
C GLN A 53 -12.02 1.41 -1.80
N VAL A 54 -10.87 1.53 -2.45
CA VAL A 54 -10.65 0.99 -3.80
C VAL A 54 -10.73 -0.54 -3.81
N ALA A 55 -10.16 -1.21 -2.80
CA ALA A 55 -10.27 -2.67 -2.65
C ALA A 55 -11.73 -3.10 -2.44
N ALA A 56 -12.46 -2.41 -1.54
CA ALA A 56 -13.86 -2.69 -1.27
C ALA A 56 -14.76 -2.48 -2.50
N GLN A 57 -14.52 -1.41 -3.27
CA GLN A 57 -15.23 -1.16 -4.54
C GLN A 57 -14.97 -2.25 -5.59
N ALA A 58 -13.80 -2.90 -5.54
CA ALA A 58 -13.47 -4.06 -6.36
C ALA A 58 -13.98 -5.40 -5.79
N GLY A 59 -14.74 -5.38 -4.69
CA GLY A 59 -15.26 -6.58 -4.02
C GLY A 59 -14.19 -7.40 -3.30
N LYS A 60 -13.08 -6.77 -2.90
CA LYS A 60 -11.95 -7.40 -2.24
C LYS A 60 -11.73 -6.84 -0.84
N ASN A 61 -11.08 -7.62 0.01
CA ASN A 61 -10.64 -7.20 1.34
C ASN A 61 -9.13 -6.97 1.34
N ILE A 62 -8.66 -6.01 2.14
CA ILE A 62 -7.23 -5.86 2.40
C ILE A 62 -6.87 -6.63 3.66
N LYS A 63 -5.66 -7.20 3.68
CA LYS A 63 -5.15 -7.94 4.84
C LYS A 63 -3.75 -7.47 5.16
N LEU A 64 -3.54 -7.07 6.42
CA LEU A 64 -2.21 -6.73 6.93
C LEU A 64 -1.40 -8.02 7.13
N GLU A 65 -0.38 -8.21 6.30
CA GLU A 65 0.49 -9.38 6.35
C GLU A 65 1.64 -9.18 7.34
N ARG A 66 2.25 -7.98 7.34
CA ARG A 66 3.42 -7.66 8.17
C ARG A 66 3.48 -6.18 8.52
N THR A 67 4.01 -5.90 9.70
CA THR A 67 4.42 -4.56 10.13
C THR A 67 5.90 -4.61 10.49
N PHE A 68 6.66 -3.63 10.03
CA PHE A 68 8.05 -3.42 10.39
C PHE A 68 8.16 -2.21 11.29
N TYR A 69 8.94 -2.35 12.35
CA TYR A 69 9.08 -1.36 13.41
C TYR A 69 10.52 -0.86 13.48
N GLU A 70 10.70 0.40 13.86
CA GLU A 70 11.99 0.85 14.36
C GLU A 70 12.21 0.41 15.81
N ARG A 71 13.41 0.65 16.35
CA ARG A 71 13.82 0.15 17.68
C ARG A 71 12.92 0.64 18.82
N SER A 72 12.29 1.80 18.68
CA SER A 72 11.36 2.39 19.65
C SER A 72 10.02 1.64 19.73
N GLY A 73 9.70 0.80 18.73
CA GLY A 73 8.39 0.18 18.57
C GLY A 73 7.45 0.96 17.64
N THR A 74 7.88 2.08 17.06
CA THR A 74 7.06 2.83 16.08
C THR A 74 6.98 2.07 14.76
N PRO A 75 5.79 1.87 14.17
CA PRO A 75 5.64 1.22 12.86
C PRO A 75 6.15 2.13 11.75
N VAL A 76 7.04 1.59 10.91
CA VAL A 76 7.65 2.33 9.79
C VAL A 76 7.09 1.85 8.45
N PHE A 77 6.86 0.54 8.30
CA PHE A 77 6.30 -0.02 7.09
C PHE A 77 5.21 -1.04 7.39
N MET A 78 4.18 -1.05 6.55
CA MET A 78 3.11 -2.04 6.57
C MET A 78 3.00 -2.71 5.21
N VAL A 79 2.89 -4.03 5.21
CA VAL A 79 2.72 -4.85 4.00
C VAL A 79 1.32 -5.43 4.01
N TYR A 80 0.57 -5.12 2.96
CA TYR A 80 -0.78 -5.64 2.74
C TYR A 80 -0.83 -6.60 1.56
N SER A 81 -1.74 -7.56 1.65
CA SER A 81 -2.27 -8.32 0.53
C SER A 81 -3.73 -7.92 0.29
N VAL A 82 -4.28 -8.35 -0.85
CA VAL A 82 -5.70 -8.16 -1.19
C VAL A 82 -6.26 -9.51 -1.57
N GLU A 83 -7.39 -9.89 -0.99
CA GLU A 83 -8.07 -11.18 -1.15
C GLU A 83 -9.55 -11.03 -1.52
#